data_AF-A0A544TAR0-F1
#
_entry.id   AF-A0A544TAR0-F1
#
_cell.length_a   1.000
_cell.length_b   1.000
_cell.length_c   1.000
_cell.angle_alpha   90.00
_cell.angle_beta   90.00
_cell.angle_gamma   90.00
#
_symmetry.space_group_name_H-M   'P 1'
#
loop_
_entity.id
_entity.type
_entity.pdbx_description
1 polymer ?
#
loop_
_entity_poly.entity_id
_entity_poly.type
_entity_poly.pdbx_seq_one_letter_code
_entity_poly.pdbx_strand_id
1 'polypeptide(L)'
;MRRWNRLIGSFGFFLLVLVALFMYPQPSGSEKEARESLFQITGEEEQALYDVQEYLYTDGGFFEQVRIEMEKAGYEYSIAAMLYSSNDIRVDIILNNIKEISEHQQSEILQIFNDIMIKNHIDQQAFTIQVITPHAL
;
A
#
# COMPACT_ATOMS: atom_id res chain seq x y z
N MET A 1 -2.42 -46.51 -46.19
CA MET A 1 -2.70 -46.83 -44.76
C MET A 1 -1.47 -46.52 -43.91
N ARG A 2 -1.54 -45.52 -43.01
CA ARG A 2 -0.60 -45.22 -41.90
C ARG A 2 -0.56 -43.71 -41.68
N ARG A 3 -1.39 -43.13 -40.80
CA ARG A 3 -1.11 -41.85 -40.09
C ARG A 3 -2.05 -41.57 -38.90
N TRP A 4 -3.01 -42.46 -38.56
CA TRP A 4 -3.95 -42.21 -37.46
C TRP A 4 -3.51 -42.67 -36.06
N ASN A 5 -2.49 -43.53 -35.94
CA ASN A 5 -2.07 -44.06 -34.64
C ASN A 5 -1.14 -43.13 -33.84
N ARG A 6 -0.79 -41.94 -34.34
CA ARG A 6 0.06 -40.97 -33.63
C ARG A 6 -0.72 -39.92 -32.83
N LEU A 7 -1.99 -39.67 -33.15
CA LEU A 7 -2.82 -38.68 -32.43
C LEU A 7 -3.42 -39.25 -31.14
N ILE A 8 -3.76 -40.54 -31.13
CA ILE A 8 -4.37 -41.22 -29.98
C ILE A 8 -3.38 -41.32 -28.81
N GLY A 9 -2.09 -41.61 -29.08
CA GLY A 9 -1.06 -41.64 -28.05
C GLY A 9 -0.76 -40.27 -27.44
N SER A 10 -0.84 -39.20 -28.24
CA SER A 10 -0.61 -37.84 -27.76
C SER A 10 -1.74 -37.33 -26.86
N PHE A 11 -2.99 -37.71 -27.16
CA PHE A 11 -4.13 -37.32 -26.34
C PHE A 11 -4.14 -38.05 -24.99
N GLY A 12 -3.78 -39.33 -24.97
CA GLY A 12 -3.64 -40.11 -23.74
C GLY A 12 -2.52 -39.57 -22.83
N PHE A 13 -1.39 -39.17 -23.42
CA PHE A 13 -0.31 -38.53 -22.67
C PHE A 13 -0.72 -37.18 -22.08
N PHE A 14 -1.43 -36.35 -22.85
CA PHE A 14 -1.94 -35.06 -22.36
C PHE A 14 -2.92 -35.23 -21.21
N LEU A 15 -3.82 -36.22 -21.29
CA LEU A 15 -4.79 -36.51 -20.23
C LEU A 15 -4.10 -36.98 -18.93
N LEU A 16 -3.06 -37.81 -19.05
CA LEU A 16 -2.28 -38.29 -17.91
C LEU A 16 -1.51 -37.17 -17.21
N VAL A 17 -0.91 -36.26 -17.97
CA VAL A 17 -0.24 -35.07 -17.40
C VAL A 17 -1.25 -34.17 -16.69
N LEU A 18 -2.46 -34.01 -17.24
CA LEU A 18 -3.51 -33.20 -16.61
C LEU A 18 -3.93 -33.79 -15.26
N VAL A 19 -4.19 -35.10 -15.19
CA VAL A 19 -4.56 -35.77 -13.93
C VAL A 19 -3.43 -35.71 -12.92
N ALA A 20 -2.18 -35.86 -13.34
CA ALA A 20 -1.03 -35.72 -12.46
C ALA A 20 -0.94 -34.30 -11.85
N LEU A 21 -1.23 -33.25 -12.62
CA LEU A 21 -1.28 -31.87 -12.12
C LEU A 21 -2.40 -31.64 -11.10
N PHE A 22 -3.55 -32.30 -11.25
CA PHE A 22 -4.65 -32.21 -10.29
C PHE A 22 -4.47 -33.10 -9.04
N MET A 23 -3.60 -34.12 -9.10
CA MET A 23 -3.28 -35.00 -7.96
C MET A 23 -2.07 -34.56 -7.15
N TYR A 24 -1.30 -33.55 -7.60
CA TYR A 24 -0.38 -32.88 -6.70
C TYR A 24 -1.22 -32.28 -5.56
N PRO A 25 -0.98 -32.67 -4.30
CA PRO A 25 -1.54 -31.90 -3.21
C PRO A 25 -1.01 -30.47 -3.41
N GLN A 26 -1.91 -29.53 -3.73
CA GLN A 26 -1.60 -28.14 -3.43
C GLN A 26 -1.13 -28.16 -1.99
N PRO A 27 0.04 -27.58 -1.65
CA PRO A 27 0.36 -27.38 -0.26
C PRO A 27 -0.80 -26.59 0.33
N SER A 28 -1.72 -27.29 0.98
CA SER A 28 -2.76 -26.73 1.83
C SER A 28 -2.14 -26.26 3.14
N GLY A 29 -0.86 -25.86 3.09
CA GLY A 29 -0.27 -24.91 3.99
C GLY A 29 -0.95 -23.58 3.70
N SER A 30 -2.15 -23.46 4.24
CA SER A 30 -2.61 -22.26 4.92
C SER A 30 -1.71 -21.05 4.64
N GLU A 31 -2.05 -20.27 3.61
CA GLU A 31 -1.54 -18.89 3.47
C GLU A 31 -1.81 -18.07 4.75
N LYS A 32 -2.70 -18.55 5.64
CA LYS A 32 -2.93 -18.01 6.97
C LYS A 32 -1.78 -18.31 7.94
N GLU A 33 -1.21 -19.52 7.94
CA GLU A 33 -0.13 -19.90 8.89
C GLU A 33 1.22 -19.26 8.53
N ALA A 34 1.50 -19.03 7.25
CA ALA A 34 2.73 -18.33 6.83
C ALA A 34 2.70 -16.82 7.10
N ARG A 35 1.50 -16.22 7.22
CA ARG A 35 1.34 -14.81 7.66
C ARG A 35 1.41 -14.67 9.17
N GLU A 36 0.85 -15.62 9.92
CA GLU A 36 0.80 -15.58 11.39
C GLU A 36 2.19 -15.65 12.06
N SER A 37 3.24 -16.14 11.38
CA SER A 37 4.56 -16.34 11.99
C SER A 37 5.58 -15.21 11.77
N LEU A 38 5.28 -14.18 10.95
CA LEU A 38 6.26 -13.13 10.63
C LEU A 38 5.98 -11.78 11.29
N PHE A 39 4.75 -11.55 11.75
CA PHE A 39 4.37 -10.38 12.54
C PHE A 39 3.31 -10.82 13.55
N GLN A 40 3.70 -11.09 14.80
CA GLN A 40 2.75 -11.31 15.90
C GLN A 40 2.13 -9.96 16.29
N ILE A 41 1.36 -9.37 15.40
CA ILE A 41 0.50 -8.22 15.70
C ILE A 41 -0.68 -8.80 16.49
N THR A 42 -0.98 -8.19 17.64
CA THR A 42 -2.14 -8.61 18.43
C THR A 42 -3.42 -8.23 17.69
N GLY A 43 -4.54 -8.93 17.93
CA GLY A 43 -5.82 -8.55 17.31
C GLY A 43 -6.26 -7.11 17.63
N GLU A 44 -5.87 -6.59 18.79
CA GLU A 44 -6.11 -5.19 19.17
C GLU A 44 -5.28 -4.21 18.33
N GLU A 45 -4.01 -4.52 18.09
CA GLU A 45 -3.11 -3.71 17.27
C GLU A 45 -3.47 -3.77 15.79
N GLU A 46 -3.94 -4.92 15.31
CA GLU A 46 -4.49 -5.06 13.95
C GLU A 46 -5.72 -4.17 13.77
N GLN A 47 -6.67 -4.21 14.71
CA GLN A 47 -7.86 -3.36 14.66
C GLN A 47 -7.48 -1.87 14.72
N ALA A 48 -6.55 -1.48 15.59
CA ALA A 48 -6.08 -0.10 15.68
C ALA A 48 -5.45 0.38 14.36
N LEU A 49 -4.70 -0.47 13.68
CA LEU A 49 -4.14 -0.17 12.36
C LEU A 49 -5.24 -0.01 11.29
N TYR A 50 -6.27 -0.87 11.30
CA TYR A 50 -7.43 -0.73 10.41
C TYR A 50 -8.17 0.58 10.66
N ASP A 51 -8.42 0.95 11.92
CA ASP A 51 -9.13 2.18 12.28
C ASP A 51 -8.35 3.42 11.80
N VAL A 52 -7.02 3.42 11.98
CA VAL A 52 -6.14 4.48 11.47
C VAL A 52 -6.18 4.52 9.94
N GLN A 53 -6.08 3.37 9.27
CA GLN A 53 -6.13 3.30 7.81
C GLN A 53 -7.46 3.82 7.26
N GLU A 54 -8.59 3.40 7.84
CA GLU A 54 -9.92 3.84 7.44
C GLU A 54 -10.04 5.36 7.58
N TYR A 55 -9.61 5.91 8.71
CA TYR A 55 -9.63 7.35 8.94
C TYR A 55 -8.74 8.15 7.97
N LEU A 56 -7.57 7.61 7.62
CA LEU A 56 -6.64 8.28 6.70
C LEU A 56 -7.19 8.36 5.27
N TYR A 57 -7.82 7.29 4.78
CA TYR A 57 -8.14 7.10 3.35
C TYR A 57 -9.62 7.21 2.98
N THR A 58 -10.54 7.19 3.93
CA THR A 58 -11.98 7.35 3.65
C THR A 58 -12.28 8.71 3.01
N ASP A 59 -13.36 8.78 2.22
CA ASP A 59 -13.87 10.04 1.67
C ASP A 59 -14.11 11.07 2.79
N GLY A 60 -13.50 12.26 2.64
CA GLY A 60 -13.52 13.30 3.68
C GLY A 60 -12.55 13.06 4.85
N GLY A 61 -11.80 11.96 4.82
CA GLY A 61 -10.74 11.62 5.76
C GLY A 61 -9.51 12.53 5.64
N PHE A 62 -8.44 12.15 6.33
CA PHE A 62 -7.26 13.01 6.50
C PHE A 62 -6.61 13.39 5.16
N PHE A 63 -6.29 12.43 4.30
CA PHE A 63 -5.56 12.71 3.06
C PHE A 63 -6.39 13.48 2.04
N GLU A 64 -7.71 13.32 2.06
CA GLU A 64 -8.61 14.10 1.21
C GLU A 64 -8.65 15.58 1.64
N GLN A 65 -8.68 15.85 2.95
CA GLN A 65 -8.61 17.22 3.45
C GLN A 65 -7.26 17.88 3.12
N VAL A 66 -6.16 17.14 3.30
CA VAL A 66 -4.82 17.59 2.86
C VAL A 66 -4.82 17.89 1.36
N ARG A 67 -5.45 17.05 0.54
CA ARG A 67 -5.55 17.25 -0.91
C ARG A 67 -6.22 18.53 -1.31
N ILE A 68 -7.33 18.84 -0.67
CA ILE A 68 -8.05 20.09 -0.92
C ILE A 68 -7.14 21.31 -0.65
N GLU A 69 -6.36 21.32 0.44
CA GLU A 69 -5.48 22.44 0.76
C GLU A 69 -4.22 22.50 -0.12
N MET A 70 -3.61 21.36 -0.44
CA MET A 70 -2.46 21.27 -1.35
C MET A 70 -2.82 21.74 -2.76
N GLU A 71 -3.99 21.36 -3.28
CA GLU A 71 -4.47 21.81 -4.59
C GLU A 71 -4.77 23.31 -4.60
N LYS A 72 -5.34 23.87 -3.53
CA LYS A 72 -5.55 25.32 -3.39
C LYS A 72 -4.24 26.09 -3.39
N ALA A 73 -3.19 25.53 -2.79
CA ALA A 73 -1.84 26.09 -2.80
C ALA A 73 -1.11 25.90 -4.15
N GLY A 74 -1.70 25.15 -5.09
CA GLY A 74 -1.19 24.98 -6.44
C GLY A 74 -0.14 23.87 -6.59
N TYR A 75 -0.06 22.93 -5.64
CA TYR A 75 0.87 21.82 -5.70
C TYR A 75 0.32 20.65 -6.53
N GLU A 76 1.15 20.10 -7.41
CA GLU A 76 0.92 18.82 -8.08
C GLU A 76 1.74 17.76 -7.38
N TYR A 77 1.07 16.80 -6.75
CA TYR A 77 1.75 15.91 -5.81
C TYR A 77 1.08 14.54 -5.69
N SER A 78 1.80 13.61 -5.08
CA SER A 78 1.33 12.28 -4.69
C SER A 78 1.66 12.05 -3.21
N ILE A 79 0.84 11.25 -2.51
CA ILE A 79 1.14 10.81 -1.13
C ILE A 79 1.41 9.31 -1.15
N ALA A 80 2.52 8.90 -0.54
CA ALA A 80 2.76 7.52 -0.16
C ALA A 80 2.82 7.43 1.37
N ALA A 81 1.93 6.63 1.97
CA ALA A 81 1.92 6.43 3.41
C ALA A 81 2.18 4.96 3.78
N MET A 82 3.09 4.75 4.72
CA MET A 82 3.42 3.45 5.31
C MET A 82 2.99 3.45 6.78
N LEU A 83 2.12 2.50 7.13
CA LEU A 83 1.61 2.33 8.50
C LEU A 83 2.36 1.16 9.14
N TYR A 84 3.28 1.46 10.06
CA TYR A 84 3.99 0.43 10.83
C TYR A 84 3.27 0.10 12.15
N SER A 85 2.72 1.10 12.80
CA SER A 85 1.85 1.00 13.98
C SER A 85 0.94 2.22 14.04
N SER A 86 -0.01 2.27 14.99
CA SER A 86 -0.83 3.47 15.21
C SER A 86 -0.01 4.71 15.58
N ASN A 87 1.24 4.51 16.05
CA ASN A 87 2.14 5.56 16.54
C ASN A 87 3.41 5.71 15.68
N ASP A 88 3.51 5.00 14.55
CA ASP A 88 4.60 5.13 13.57
C ASP A 88 4.01 5.04 12.16
N ILE A 89 3.67 6.21 11.65
CA ILE A 89 3.10 6.43 10.32
C ILE A 89 4.09 7.29 9.55
N ARG A 90 4.58 6.78 8.43
CA ARG A 90 5.52 7.50 7.57
C ARG A 90 4.83 7.95 6.32
N VAL A 91 5.00 9.22 5.99
CA VAL A 91 4.33 9.85 4.85
C VAL A 91 5.37 10.55 3.98
N ASP A 92 5.46 10.10 2.75
CA ASP A 92 6.25 10.75 1.71
C ASP A 92 5.31 11.56 0.80
N ILE A 93 5.58 12.86 0.71
CA ILE A 93 4.88 13.80 -0.15
C ILE A 93 5.75 14.04 -1.37
N ILE A 94 5.32 13.51 -2.51
CA ILE A 94 6.10 13.50 -3.75
C ILE A 94 5.62 14.66 -4.62
N LEU A 95 6.44 15.69 -4.82
CA LEU A 95 6.10 16.84 -5.67
C LEU A 95 6.43 16.56 -7.14
N ASN A 96 5.40 16.29 -7.95
CA ASN A 96 5.55 15.68 -9.27
C ASN A 96 6.22 16.58 -10.32
N ASN A 97 6.07 17.90 -10.18
CA ASN A 97 6.54 18.89 -11.16
C ASN A 97 7.66 19.81 -10.63
N ILE A 98 8.17 19.55 -9.43
CA ILE A 98 9.22 20.33 -8.78
C ILE A 98 10.53 19.52 -8.80
N LYS A 99 11.58 20.11 -9.36
CA LYS A 99 12.90 19.47 -9.47
C LYS A 99 13.72 19.58 -8.19
N GLU A 100 13.56 20.68 -7.47
CA GLU A 100 14.28 21.00 -6.24
C GLU A 100 13.32 21.67 -5.27
N ILE A 101 13.29 21.19 -4.02
CA ILE A 101 12.37 21.65 -3.00
C ILE A 101 13.05 22.77 -2.22
N SER A 102 12.44 23.96 -2.23
CA SER A 102 12.89 25.06 -1.38
C SER A 102 12.42 24.86 0.07
N GLU A 103 13.15 25.44 1.03
CA GLU A 103 12.76 25.45 2.44
C GLU A 103 11.36 26.05 2.65
N HIS A 104 11.00 27.07 1.87
CA HIS A 104 9.66 27.67 1.90
C HIS A 104 8.58 26.65 1.52
N GLN A 105 8.75 25.95 0.40
CA GLN A 105 7.79 24.93 -0.04
C GLN A 105 7.67 23.81 0.98
N GLN A 106 8.80 23.33 1.51
CA GLN A 106 8.79 22.30 2.54
C GLN A 106 8.03 22.78 3.80
N SER A 107 8.29 24.00 4.26
CA SER A 107 7.61 24.57 5.43
C SER A 107 6.11 24.73 5.19
N GLU A 108 5.70 25.23 4.02
CA GLU A 108 4.29 25.45 3.68
C GLU A 108 3.52 24.12 3.64
N ILE A 109 4.09 23.09 3.00
CA ILE A 109 3.48 21.77 2.90
C ILE A 109 3.35 21.11 4.28
N LEU A 110 4.42 21.17 5.10
CA LEU A 110 4.37 20.64 6.46
C LEU A 110 3.35 21.39 7.32
N GLN A 111 3.19 22.69 7.11
CA GLN A 111 2.17 23.48 7.79
C GLN A 111 0.76 23.02 7.41
N ILE A 112 0.48 22.75 6.13
CA ILE A 112 -0.83 22.21 5.68
C ILE A 112 -1.15 20.92 6.44
N PHE A 113 -0.21 19.97 6.49
CA PHE A 113 -0.41 18.72 7.23
C PHE A 113 -0.66 18.97 8.71
N ASN A 114 0.16 19.80 9.35
CA ASN A 114 0.04 20.11 10.77
C ASN A 114 -1.30 20.78 11.11
N ASP A 115 -1.76 21.71 10.28
CA ASP A 115 -3.03 22.42 10.47
C ASP A 115 -4.22 21.45 10.40
N ILE A 116 -4.22 20.52 9.43
CA ILE A 116 -5.24 19.47 9.35
C ILE A 116 -5.16 18.48 10.52
N MET A 117 -3.95 18.12 10.97
CA MET A 117 -3.77 17.28 12.16
C MET A 117 -4.33 17.95 13.42
N ILE A 118 -4.02 19.23 13.64
CA ILE A 118 -4.54 20.01 14.78
C ILE A 118 -6.06 20.10 14.72
N LYS A 119 -6.61 20.43 13.55
CA LYS A 119 -8.05 20.57 13.33
C LYS A 119 -8.81 19.29 13.68
N ASN A 120 -8.23 18.14 13.38
CA ASN A 120 -8.87 16.84 13.58
C ASN A 120 -8.37 16.09 14.84
N HIS A 121 -7.62 16.75 15.71
CA HIS A 121 -7.08 16.18 16.95
C HIS A 121 -6.23 14.91 16.73
N ILE A 122 -5.46 14.87 15.65
CA ILE A 122 -4.52 13.79 15.34
C ILE A 122 -3.23 13.99 16.13
N ASP A 123 -2.68 12.91 16.69
CA ASP A 123 -1.36 12.95 17.32
C ASP A 123 -0.26 13.13 16.25
N GLN A 124 0.33 14.32 16.22
CA GLN A 124 1.41 14.66 15.30
C GLN A 124 2.66 13.82 15.53
N GLN A 125 2.89 13.33 16.75
CA GLN A 125 4.07 12.53 17.09
C GLN A 125 4.04 11.14 16.45
N ALA A 126 2.85 10.66 16.07
CA ALA A 126 2.70 9.42 15.33
C ALA A 126 3.18 9.52 13.89
N PHE A 127 3.40 10.74 13.36
CA PHE A 127 3.70 10.95 11.94
C PHE A 127 5.14 11.43 11.73
N THR A 128 5.83 10.76 10.79
CA THR A 128 7.05 11.25 10.19
C THR A 128 6.76 11.63 8.74
N ILE A 129 6.78 12.93 8.44
CA ILE A 129 6.46 13.46 7.11
C ILE A 129 7.73 13.94 6.41
N GLN A 130 7.90 13.52 5.17
CA GLN A 130 8.98 13.99 4.29
C GLN A 130 8.40 14.53 2.99
N VAL A 131 9.02 15.60 2.48
CA VAL A 131 8.72 16.16 1.17
C VAL A 131 9.87 15.82 0.25
N ILE A 132 9.57 15.13 -0.85
CA ILE A 132 10.57 14.60 -1.78
C ILE A 132 10.18 14.89 -3.22
N THR A 133 11.15 14.81 -4.13
CA THR A 133 10.91 14.88 -5.57
C THR A 133 10.94 13.47 -6.16
N PRO A 134 10.29 13.22 -7.31
CA PRO A 134 10.27 11.90 -7.96
C PRO A 134 11.65 11.32 -8.26
N HIS A 135 12.68 12.16 -8.35
CA HIS A 135 14.06 11.75 -8.63
C HIS A 135 14.85 11.35 -7.38
N ALA A 136 14.27 11.54 -6.19
CA ALA A 136 14.86 11.16 -4.91
C ALA A 136 14.38 9.79 -4.38
N LEU A 137 13.45 9.14 -5.10
CA LEU A 137 12.92 7.81 -4.82
C LEU A 137 13.81 6.68 -5.36
#